data_AF-A0A0B5E6F4-F1
#
_entry.id   AF-A0A0B5E6F4-F1
#
_cell.length_a   1.000
_cell.length_b   1.000
_cell.length_c   1.000
_cell.angle_alpha   90.00
_cell.angle_beta   90.00
_cell.angle_gamma   90.00
#
_symmetry.space_group_name_H-M   'P 1'
#
loop_
_entity.id
_entity.type
_entity.pdbx_description
1 polymer ?
#
loop_
_entity_poly.entity_id
_entity_poly.type
_entity_poly.pdbx_seq_one_letter_code
_entity_poly.pdbx_strand_id
1 'polypeptide(L)'
;MAGVRRHVFIHSLTGAALALAALCLPAAPLRALPPDATLARDFAYCAGRLSAEAARTPREDIRALRDAMEDLLSAVVPPGETGAYEKLRIAGHVSQSGLLAEARFSLDHEVAERAARLADQRLAECRAMLLGG
;
A
#
# COMPACT_ATOMS: atom_id res chain seq x y z
N MET A 1 56.70 52.49 -1.72
CA MET A 1 56.07 51.46 -2.57
C MET A 1 54.88 50.92 -1.77
N ALA A 2 53.68 51.47 -1.96
CA ALA A 2 52.63 50.97 -2.87
C ALA A 2 52.20 49.53 -2.53
N GLY A 3 50.95 49.20 -2.19
CA GLY A 3 49.72 49.97 -2.22
C GLY A 3 48.55 49.22 -1.55
N VAL A 4 47.55 50.00 -1.16
CA VAL A 4 46.22 49.61 -0.69
C VAL A 4 45.43 48.98 -1.85
N ARG A 5 44.70 47.87 -1.62
CA ARG A 5 43.47 47.56 -2.37
C ARG A 5 42.39 46.93 -1.47
N ARG A 6 41.32 47.71 -1.30
CA ARG A 6 39.98 47.33 -0.83
C ARG A 6 39.24 46.59 -1.95
N HIS A 7 38.49 45.53 -1.66
CA HIS A 7 37.25 45.16 -2.36
C HIS A 7 36.42 44.30 -1.40
N VAL A 8 35.46 44.87 -0.66
CA VAL A 8 34.08 45.20 -1.05
C VAL A 8 33.14 43.99 -0.93
N PHE A 9 32.55 43.93 0.26
CA PHE A 9 31.18 43.51 0.61
C PHE A 9 30.19 43.55 -0.56
N ILE A 10 29.94 42.43 -1.24
CA ILE A 10 28.74 42.22 -2.07
C ILE A 10 28.47 40.70 -2.03
N HIS A 11 27.19 40.32 -1.98
CA HIS A 11 26.57 38.98 -2.21
C HIS A 11 25.55 38.55 -1.13
N SER A 12 25.15 39.42 -0.20
CA SER A 12 24.03 39.19 0.73
C SER A 12 22.65 39.60 0.18
N LEU A 13 22.38 39.50 -1.14
CA LEU A 13 21.12 39.98 -1.73
C LEU A 13 20.44 39.05 -2.74
N THR A 14 20.95 37.84 -2.98
CA THR A 14 20.33 36.86 -3.91
C THR A 14 19.52 35.74 -3.23
N GLY A 15 19.41 35.74 -1.90
CA GLY A 15 18.64 34.72 -1.17
C GLY A 15 17.15 35.02 -0.98
N ALA A 16 16.73 36.28 -1.04
CA ALA A 16 15.36 36.68 -0.68
C ALA A 16 14.34 36.53 -1.83
N ALA A 17 14.77 36.49 -3.08
CA ALA A 17 13.86 36.44 -4.22
C ALA A 17 13.32 35.04 -4.53
N LEU A 18 14.03 33.97 -4.17
CA LEU A 18 13.57 32.58 -4.43
C LEU A 18 12.52 32.10 -3.41
N ALA A 19 12.42 32.71 -2.23
CA ALA A 19 11.49 32.28 -1.19
C ALA A 19 10.04 32.72 -1.44
N LEU A 20 9.81 33.80 -2.21
CA LEU A 20 8.46 34.33 -2.43
C LEU A 20 7.67 33.62 -3.56
N ALA A 21 8.35 32.91 -4.46
CA ALA A 21 7.69 32.24 -5.59
C ALA A 21 7.01 30.91 -5.21
N ALA A 22 7.31 30.34 -4.04
CA ALA A 22 6.74 29.07 -3.57
C ALA A 22 5.32 29.21 -2.97
N LEU A 23 4.85 30.43 -2.71
CA LEU A 23 3.56 30.69 -2.05
C LEU A 23 2.35 30.74 -3.01
N CYS A 24 2.57 30.66 -4.33
CA CYS A 24 1.50 30.72 -5.33
C CYS A 24 1.19 29.35 -5.98
N LEU A 25 1.62 28.23 -5.40
CA LEU A 25 1.11 26.94 -5.87
C LEU A 25 -0.39 26.85 -5.54
N PRO A 26 -1.28 26.69 -6.54
CA PRO A 26 -2.68 26.45 -6.27
C PRO A 26 -2.79 25.16 -5.46
N ALA A 27 -3.31 25.26 -4.25
CA ALA A 27 -3.65 24.11 -3.44
C ALA A 27 -4.68 23.29 -4.22
N ALA A 28 -4.24 22.22 -4.88
CA ALA A 28 -5.15 21.26 -5.48
C ALA A 28 -6.07 20.76 -4.35
N PRO A 29 -7.40 20.78 -4.54
CA PRO A 29 -8.29 20.28 -3.51
C PRO A 29 -7.96 18.81 -3.26
N LEU A 30 -7.53 18.50 -2.03
CA LEU A 30 -7.43 17.15 -1.52
C LEU A 30 -8.86 16.58 -1.49
N ARG A 31 -9.26 15.90 -2.57
CA ARG A 31 -10.46 15.06 -2.57
C ARG A 31 -10.19 13.89 -1.64
N ALA A 32 -10.77 13.95 -0.45
CA ALA A 32 -10.85 12.78 0.43
C ALA A 32 -11.54 11.66 -0.36
N LEU A 33 -10.88 10.51 -0.45
CA LEU A 33 -11.50 9.31 -1.00
C LEU A 33 -12.70 8.98 -0.11
N PRO A 34 -13.89 8.69 -0.67
CA PRO A 34 -15.02 8.33 0.16
C PRO A 34 -14.67 7.07 0.98
N PRO A 35 -15.13 6.98 2.24
CA PRO A 35 -14.68 5.95 3.19
C PRO A 35 -15.03 4.52 2.74
N ASP A 36 -16.01 4.37 1.87
CA ASP A 36 -16.37 3.11 1.20
C ASP A 36 -15.28 2.63 0.22
N ALA A 37 -14.62 3.54 -0.49
CA ALA A 37 -13.54 3.21 -1.41
C ALA A 37 -12.30 2.68 -0.68
N THR A 38 -12.07 3.08 0.58
CA THR A 38 -11.02 2.46 1.40
C THR A 38 -11.38 1.03 1.80
N LEU A 39 -12.62 0.79 2.27
CA LEU A 39 -13.09 -0.56 2.61
C LEU A 39 -13.08 -1.50 1.41
N ALA A 40 -13.57 -1.04 0.26
CA ALA A 40 -13.57 -1.82 -0.98
C ALA A 40 -12.15 -2.21 -1.42
N ARG A 41 -11.17 -1.32 -1.26
CA ARG A 41 -9.77 -1.64 -1.54
C ARG A 41 -9.22 -2.70 -0.59
N ASP A 42 -9.52 -2.60 0.69
CA ASP A 42 -9.03 -3.53 1.71
C ASP A 42 -9.65 -4.92 1.54
N PHE A 43 -10.97 -5.01 1.30
CA PHE A 43 -11.65 -6.27 0.98
C PHE A 43 -11.08 -6.91 -0.29
N ALA A 44 -10.84 -6.13 -1.35
CA ALA A 44 -10.24 -6.64 -2.58
C ALA A 44 -8.83 -7.21 -2.34
N TYR A 45 -7.97 -6.48 -1.63
CA TYR A 45 -6.63 -6.99 -1.28
C TYR A 45 -6.71 -8.27 -0.45
N CYS A 46 -7.58 -8.31 0.56
CA CYS A 46 -7.72 -9.46 1.44
C CYS A 46 -8.29 -10.69 0.73
N ALA A 47 -9.31 -10.54 -0.12
CA ALA A 47 -9.79 -11.62 -0.98
C ALA A 47 -8.65 -12.21 -1.83
N GLY A 48 -7.80 -11.35 -2.40
CA GLY A 48 -6.60 -11.75 -3.13
C GLY A 48 -5.63 -12.59 -2.29
N ARG A 49 -5.27 -12.11 -1.09
CA ARG A 49 -4.35 -12.83 -0.19
C ARG A 49 -4.90 -14.18 0.26
N LEU A 50 -6.18 -14.24 0.64
CA LEU A 50 -6.87 -15.47 1.04
C LEU A 50 -6.94 -16.48 -0.12
N SER A 51 -7.11 -16.00 -1.35
CA SER A 51 -7.06 -16.83 -2.56
C SER A 51 -5.67 -17.49 -2.76
N ALA A 52 -4.59 -16.75 -2.52
CA ALA A 52 -3.23 -17.32 -2.58
C ALA A 52 -3.01 -18.43 -1.52
N GLU A 53 -3.48 -18.22 -0.30
CA GLU A 53 -3.41 -19.23 0.77
C GLU A 53 -4.23 -20.50 0.42
N ALA A 54 -5.46 -20.32 -0.07
CA ALA A 54 -6.32 -21.42 -0.48
C ALA A 54 -5.71 -22.25 -1.62
N ALA A 55 -4.96 -21.62 -2.52
CA ALA A 55 -4.24 -22.29 -3.60
C ALA A 55 -3.05 -23.13 -3.09
N ARG A 56 -2.38 -22.71 -2.01
CA ARG A 56 -1.28 -23.45 -1.40
C ARG A 56 -1.76 -24.67 -0.60
N THR A 57 -2.81 -24.49 0.20
CA THR A 57 -3.39 -25.56 1.01
C THR A 57 -4.91 -25.46 0.94
N PRO A 58 -5.62 -26.50 0.46
CA PRO A 58 -7.05 -26.42 0.19
C PRO A 58 -7.88 -26.53 1.48
N ARG A 59 -7.65 -25.65 2.45
CA ARG A 59 -8.42 -25.57 3.68
C ARG A 59 -9.75 -24.86 3.45
N GLU A 60 -10.83 -25.46 3.95
CA GLU A 60 -12.18 -24.94 3.76
C GLU A 60 -12.41 -23.62 4.49
N ASP A 61 -11.83 -23.47 5.68
CA ASP A 61 -11.95 -22.23 6.47
C ASP A 61 -11.34 -21.02 5.75
N ILE A 62 -10.22 -21.19 5.04
CA ILE A 62 -9.61 -20.12 4.24
C ILE A 62 -10.48 -19.76 3.04
N ARG A 63 -11.09 -20.75 2.37
CA ARG A 63 -12.04 -20.49 1.27
C ARG A 63 -13.26 -19.73 1.75
N ALA A 64 -13.85 -20.14 2.87
CA ALA A 64 -14.98 -19.44 3.46
C ALA A 64 -14.65 -17.97 3.80
N LEU A 65 -13.46 -17.69 4.33
CA LEU A 65 -13.01 -16.32 4.59
C LEU A 65 -12.81 -15.52 3.30
N ARG A 66 -12.23 -16.14 2.25
CA ARG A 66 -12.10 -15.52 0.93
C ARG A 66 -13.46 -15.12 0.39
N ASP A 67 -14.41 -16.06 0.41
CA ASP A 67 -15.74 -15.86 -0.15
C ASP A 67 -16.49 -14.77 0.61
N ALA A 68 -16.40 -14.74 1.95
CA ALA A 68 -16.95 -13.66 2.77
C ALA A 68 -16.38 -12.28 2.41
N MET A 69 -15.07 -12.17 2.12
CA MET A 69 -14.46 -10.91 1.65
C MET A 69 -14.96 -10.50 0.27
N GLU A 70 -15.16 -11.46 -0.63
CA GLU A 70 -15.68 -11.20 -1.98
C GLU A 70 -17.15 -10.75 -1.93
N ASP A 71 -17.96 -11.35 -1.06
CA ASP A 71 -19.33 -10.92 -0.81
C ASP A 71 -19.38 -9.48 -0.28
N LEU A 72 -18.57 -9.16 0.73
CA LEU A 72 -18.46 -7.79 1.25
C LEU A 72 -17.98 -6.79 0.19
N LEU A 73 -17.00 -7.17 -0.62
CA LEU A 73 -16.52 -6.36 -1.74
C LEU A 73 -17.66 -6.06 -2.71
N SER A 74 -18.43 -7.08 -3.10
CA SER A 74 -19.53 -6.93 -4.04
C SER A 74 -20.62 -5.98 -3.54
N ALA A 75 -20.81 -5.89 -2.22
CA ALA A 75 -21.78 -5.00 -1.59
C ALA A 75 -21.35 -3.52 -1.58
N VAL A 76 -20.05 -3.23 -1.66
CA VAL A 76 -19.51 -1.86 -1.53
C VAL A 76 -18.90 -1.30 -2.81
N VAL A 77 -18.66 -2.14 -3.83
CA VAL A 77 -18.09 -1.70 -5.11
C VAL A 77 -19.13 -0.93 -5.94
N PRO A 78 -18.80 0.29 -6.41
CA PRO A 78 -19.69 1.02 -7.30
C PRO A 78 -19.92 0.30 -8.64
N PRO A 79 -21.13 0.37 -9.21
CA PRO A 79 -21.39 -0.14 -10.56
C PRO A 79 -20.42 0.45 -11.58
N GLY A 80 -19.83 -0.40 -12.43
CA GLY A 80 -18.88 0.03 -13.45
C GLY A 80 -17.42 0.12 -13.00
N GLU A 81 -17.11 -0.07 -11.71
CA GLU A 81 -15.73 -0.01 -11.18
C GLU A 81 -15.11 -1.39 -10.89
N THR A 82 -15.81 -2.49 -11.15
CA THR A 82 -15.37 -3.86 -10.83
C THR A 82 -13.96 -4.19 -11.34
N GLY A 83 -13.61 -3.71 -12.54
CA GLY A 83 -12.28 -3.94 -13.13
C GLY A 83 -11.12 -3.28 -12.36
N ALA A 84 -11.37 -2.20 -11.61
CA ALA A 84 -10.35 -1.60 -10.75
C ALA A 84 -10.07 -2.47 -9.52
N TYR A 85 -11.11 -3.03 -8.91
CA TYR A 85 -10.99 -3.88 -7.73
C TYR A 85 -10.48 -5.28 -8.05
N GLU A 86 -10.75 -5.80 -9.25
CA GLU A 86 -10.14 -7.05 -9.72
C GLU A 86 -8.61 -6.95 -9.79
N LYS A 87 -8.06 -5.82 -10.25
CA LYS A 87 -6.61 -5.58 -10.23
C LYS A 87 -6.04 -5.61 -8.81
N LEU A 88 -6.79 -5.13 -7.82
CA LEU A 88 -6.37 -5.16 -6.42
C LEU A 88 -6.41 -6.58 -5.84
N ARG A 89 -7.40 -7.39 -6.21
CA ARG A 89 -7.42 -8.83 -5.86
C ARG A 89 -6.21 -9.55 -6.43
N ILE A 90 -5.89 -9.31 -7.70
CA ILE A 90 -4.69 -9.88 -8.34
C ILE A 90 -3.43 -9.41 -7.61
N ALA A 91 -3.31 -8.12 -7.27
CA ALA A 91 -2.17 -7.59 -6.53
C ALA A 91 -2.01 -8.23 -5.14
N GLY A 92 -3.12 -8.40 -4.40
CA GLY A 92 -3.14 -9.10 -3.12
C GLY A 92 -2.71 -10.56 -3.24
N HIS A 93 -3.21 -11.27 -4.25
CA HIS A 93 -2.83 -12.65 -4.52
C HIS A 93 -1.33 -12.77 -4.82
N VAL A 94 -0.82 -11.95 -5.76
CA VAL A 94 0.60 -11.97 -6.15
C VAL A 94 1.49 -11.64 -4.96
N SER A 95 1.14 -10.63 -4.16
CA SER A 95 1.90 -10.24 -2.98
C SER A 95 1.98 -11.37 -1.94
N GLN A 96 0.86 -12.05 -1.65
CA GLN A 96 0.86 -13.14 -0.69
C GLN A 96 1.58 -14.37 -1.22
N SER A 97 1.36 -14.73 -2.49
CA SER A 97 2.09 -15.82 -3.16
C SER A 97 3.60 -15.59 -3.12
N GLY A 98 4.05 -14.34 -3.27
CA GLY A 98 5.46 -13.96 -3.12
C GLY A 98 6.00 -14.25 -1.72
N LEU A 99 5.29 -13.83 -0.67
CA LEU A 99 5.69 -14.12 0.71
C LEU A 99 5.71 -15.62 1.00
N LEU A 100 4.70 -16.36 0.51
CA LEU A 100 4.60 -17.80 0.69
C LEU A 100 5.72 -18.56 -0.02
N ALA A 101 6.12 -18.10 -1.20
CA ALA A 101 7.24 -18.65 -1.96
C ALA A 101 8.56 -18.36 -1.25
N GLU A 102 8.81 -17.11 -0.84
CA GLU A 102 10.02 -16.72 -0.11
C GLU A 102 10.15 -17.52 1.20
N ALA A 103 9.07 -17.62 1.98
CA ALA A 103 9.01 -18.39 3.21
C ALA A 103 9.33 -19.88 3.01
N ARG A 104 9.05 -20.43 1.82
CA ARG A 104 9.24 -21.86 1.53
C ARG A 104 10.57 -22.17 0.87
N PHE A 105 11.07 -21.27 0.03
CA PHE A 105 12.15 -21.57 -0.91
C PHE A 105 13.41 -20.74 -0.69
N SER A 106 13.42 -19.76 0.21
CA SER A 106 14.63 -19.00 0.51
C SER A 106 15.69 -19.90 1.16
N LEU A 107 16.95 -19.72 0.75
CA LEU A 107 18.11 -20.37 1.37
C LEU A 107 18.61 -19.62 2.61
N ASP A 108 18.21 -18.36 2.76
CA ASP A 108 18.45 -17.55 3.95
C ASP A 108 17.33 -17.81 4.96
N HIS A 109 17.69 -18.43 6.08
CA HIS A 109 16.74 -18.80 7.13
C HIS A 109 16.03 -17.59 7.74
N GLU A 110 16.73 -16.48 7.94
CA GLU A 110 16.10 -15.30 8.52
C GLU A 110 15.11 -14.64 7.56
N VAL A 111 15.43 -14.65 6.26
CA VAL A 111 14.51 -14.15 5.22
C VAL A 111 13.26 -15.02 5.16
N ALA A 112 13.42 -16.35 5.14
CA ALA A 112 12.31 -17.29 5.13
C ALA A 112 11.38 -17.08 6.34
N GLU A 113 11.94 -16.99 7.54
CA GLU A 113 11.16 -16.76 8.76
C GLU A 113 10.44 -15.41 8.76
N ARG A 114 11.11 -14.34 8.32
CA ARG A 114 10.48 -13.01 8.23
C ARG A 114 9.31 -13.03 7.24
N ALA A 115 9.48 -13.69 6.10
CA ALA A 115 8.42 -13.82 5.09
C ALA A 115 7.24 -14.63 5.65
N ALA A 116 7.49 -15.71 6.38
CA ALA A 116 6.45 -16.51 7.02
C ALA A 116 5.64 -15.69 8.04
N ARG A 117 6.32 -14.99 8.96
CA ARG A 117 5.66 -14.13 9.95
C ARG A 117 4.84 -13.02 9.29
N LEU A 118 5.36 -12.41 8.24
CA LEU A 118 4.65 -11.35 7.51
C LEU A 118 3.42 -11.92 6.79
N ALA A 119 3.53 -13.09 6.15
CA ALA A 119 2.40 -13.76 5.51
C ALA A 119 1.28 -14.05 6.53
N ASP A 120 1.64 -14.60 7.69
CA ASP A 120 0.69 -14.88 8.77
C ASP A 120 0.05 -13.62 9.34
N GLN A 121 0.84 -12.56 9.55
CA GLN A 121 0.34 -11.26 9.99
C GLN A 121 -0.69 -10.70 9.00
N ARG A 122 -0.38 -10.72 7.69
CA ARG A 122 -1.29 -10.23 6.65
C ARG A 122 -2.61 -11.01 6.63
N LEU A 123 -2.55 -12.31 6.91
CA LEU A 123 -3.74 -13.14 6.98
C LEU A 123 -4.56 -12.88 8.25
N ALA A 124 -3.89 -12.64 9.39
CA ALA A 124 -4.54 -12.24 10.63
C ALA A 124 -5.25 -10.88 10.50
N GLU A 125 -4.61 -9.90 9.85
CA GLU A 125 -5.23 -8.61 9.51
C GLU A 125 -6.51 -8.78 8.70
N CYS A 126 -6.49 -9.64 7.68
CA CYS A 126 -7.68 -9.94 6.88
C CYS A 126 -8.78 -10.62 7.71
N ARG A 127 -8.44 -11.54 8.63
CA ARG A 127 -9.43 -12.18 9.50
C ARG A 127 -10.07 -11.18 10.47
N ALA A 128 -9.28 -10.31 11.08
CA ALA A 128 -9.77 -9.31 12.03
C ALA A 128 -10.82 -8.39 11.41
N MET A 129 -10.66 -8.04 10.12
CA MET A 129 -11.65 -7.22 9.40
C MET A 129 -13.04 -7.87 9.31
N LEU A 130 -13.15 -9.20 9.24
CA LEU A 130 -14.44 -9.89 9.19
C LEU A 130 -15.11 -10.01 10.57
N LEU A 131 -14.32 -9.95 11.64
CA LEU A 131 -14.77 -10.23 13.00
C LEU A 131 -15.01 -8.96 13.84
N GLY A 132 -14.78 -7.77 13.27
CA GLY A 132 -14.99 -6.49 13.95
C GLY A 132 -13.83 -6.03 14.85
N GLY A 133 -12.66 -6.67 14.74
CA GLY A 133 -11.46 -6.35 15.53
C GLY A 133 -11.34 -7.15 16.82
#